data_AF-A0A4Y8XUK3-F1
#
_entry.id   AF-A0A4Y8XUK3-F1
#
_cell.length_a   1.000
_cell.length_b   1.000
_cell.length_c   1.000
_cell.angle_alpha   90.00
_cell.angle_beta   90.00
_cell.angle_gamma   90.00
#
_symmetry.space_group_name_H-M   'P 1'
#
loop_
_entity.id
_entity.type
_entity.pdbx_description
1 polymer ?
#
loop_
_entity_poly.entity_id
_entity_poly.type
_entity_poly.pdbx_seq_one_letter_code
_entity_poly.pdbx_strand_id
1 'polypeptide(L)'
;MSHPYISTRTDDPRHTLWFETQPRYLAGGGDPRHITQALRAAGWKNHSDPDYPHVILTSPDRRHTVALEPETSSYTAWWRIQAHGYQDGWYTQFGGNIPVEILAGLTDALLKPVPETAPEIWVPLTEAGWSYERDEHGNETAAHPDNILSVRRRAVEPGEQVFWTAEATLPTGLGGRERIWRAYLDERMPPHLIAAFTRALALDKPVQRRHYDAPHSHLVTQEHGPRGEQLAAAHEVRLKTVRTAARKTRRTALSTQKPPASSAAPAVPSRSR
;
A
#
# COMPACT_ATOMS: atom_id res chain seq x y z
N MET A 1 26.40 10.94 38.92
CA MET A 1 27.19 10.51 37.75
C MET A 1 26.38 10.84 36.51
N SER A 2 26.72 11.91 35.80
CA SER A 2 26.01 12.32 34.59
C SER A 2 26.49 11.48 33.42
N HIS A 3 25.59 10.71 32.79
CA HIS A 3 25.92 10.01 31.55
C HIS A 3 26.34 11.03 30.48
N PRO A 4 27.38 10.75 29.69
CA PRO A 4 27.75 11.62 28.58
C PRO A 4 26.58 11.68 27.61
N TYR A 5 25.99 12.87 27.46
CA TYR A 5 24.99 13.13 26.44
C TYR A 5 25.69 13.08 25.08
N ILE A 6 25.49 11.99 24.36
CA ILE A 6 26.00 11.83 23.01
C ILE A 6 25.00 12.54 22.10
N SER A 7 25.33 13.76 21.68
CA SER A 7 24.55 14.46 20.68
C SER A 7 24.58 13.65 19.39
N THR A 8 23.42 13.17 18.98
CA THR A 8 23.22 12.50 17.70
C THR A 8 22.63 13.48 16.72
N ARG A 9 22.72 13.17 15.42
CA ARG A 9 22.05 13.94 14.37
C ARG A 9 20.53 14.11 14.64
N THR A 10 19.93 13.23 15.44
CA THR A 10 18.55 13.30 15.90
C THR A 10 18.23 14.53 16.78
N ASP A 11 19.24 15.15 17.39
CA ASP A 11 19.09 16.26 18.33
C ASP A 11 19.07 17.66 17.66
N ASP A 12 19.26 17.76 16.33
CA ASP A 12 19.04 19.02 15.61
C ASP A 12 17.54 19.36 15.59
N PRO A 13 17.12 20.58 15.99
CA PRO A 13 15.72 21.01 15.89
C PRO A 13 15.10 20.79 14.51
N ARG A 14 15.89 20.89 13.43
CA ARG A 14 15.44 20.66 12.04
C ARG A 14 15.11 19.20 11.75
N HIS A 15 15.65 18.28 12.54
CA HIS A 15 15.33 16.85 12.49
C HIS A 15 14.08 16.49 13.32
N THR A 16 13.57 17.43 14.13
CA THR A 16 12.33 17.30 14.91
C THR A 16 11.11 17.96 14.25
N LEU A 17 11.34 18.88 13.32
CA LEU A 17 10.28 19.57 12.58
C LEU A 17 9.71 18.67 11.46
N TRP A 18 8.40 18.73 11.33
CA TRP A 18 7.64 18.06 10.27
C TRP A 18 7.26 19.06 9.19
N PHE A 19 7.34 18.62 7.95
CA PHE A 19 7.01 19.40 6.77
C PHE A 19 5.95 18.70 5.94
N GLU A 20 4.98 19.48 5.47
CA GLU A 20 4.06 19.03 4.44
C GLU A 20 4.82 19.03 3.11
N THR A 21 4.97 17.84 2.52
CA THR A 21 5.78 17.60 1.33
C THR A 21 4.91 17.25 0.14
N GLN A 22 5.08 17.98 -0.96
CA GLN A 22 4.40 17.78 -2.24
C GLN A 22 5.39 17.85 -3.42
N PRO A 23 5.14 17.15 -4.55
CA PRO A 23 4.06 16.19 -4.73
C PRO A 23 4.35 14.91 -3.94
N ARG A 24 3.28 14.30 -3.41
CA ARG A 24 3.39 13.16 -2.49
C ARG A 24 4.19 12.00 -3.05
N TYR A 25 4.06 11.73 -4.35
CA TYR A 25 4.73 10.61 -5.00
C TYR A 25 6.27 10.77 -5.09
N LEU A 26 6.82 11.95 -4.81
CA LEU A 26 8.26 12.25 -4.76
C LEU A 26 8.80 12.42 -3.33
N ALA A 27 7.93 12.35 -2.32
CA ALA A 27 8.29 12.60 -0.93
C ALA A 27 9.13 11.50 -0.27
N GLY A 28 9.51 10.45 -1.00
CA GLY A 28 10.25 9.30 -0.48
C GLY A 28 9.43 8.34 0.37
N GLY A 29 10.11 7.29 0.85
CA GLY A 29 9.51 6.13 1.51
C GLY A 29 8.62 6.48 2.71
N GLY A 30 9.05 7.41 3.56
CA GLY A 30 8.35 7.74 4.80
C GLY A 30 8.48 6.65 5.86
N ASP A 31 7.64 6.71 6.90
CA ASP A 31 7.72 5.81 8.06
C ASP A 31 6.96 4.49 7.82
N PRO A 32 7.63 3.32 7.76
CA PRO A 32 6.97 2.02 7.56
C PRO A 32 5.93 1.65 8.62
N ARG A 33 5.94 2.30 9.79
CA ARG A 33 4.92 2.13 10.83
C ARG A 33 3.53 2.53 10.36
N HIS A 34 3.41 3.39 9.35
CA HIS A 34 2.15 3.75 8.73
C HIS A 34 1.38 2.52 8.21
N ILE A 35 2.10 1.54 7.66
CA ILE A 35 1.55 0.27 7.17
C ILE A 35 1.62 -0.80 8.25
N THR A 36 2.80 -1.02 8.84
CA THR A 36 3.02 -2.19 9.72
C THR A 36 2.23 -2.11 11.03
N GLN A 37 1.99 -0.92 11.59
CA GLN A 37 1.12 -0.79 12.77
C GLN A 37 -0.36 -0.88 12.40
N ALA A 38 -0.77 -0.41 11.21
CA ALA A 38 -2.14 -0.55 10.74
C ALA A 38 -2.51 -2.03 10.53
N LEU A 39 -1.65 -2.80 9.86
CA LEU A 39 -1.85 -4.25 9.68
C LEU A 39 -1.89 -4.99 11.03
N ARG A 40 -0.98 -4.67 11.95
CA ARG A 40 -1.03 -5.23 13.33
C ARG A 40 -2.32 -4.86 14.06
N ALA A 41 -2.79 -3.62 13.93
CA ALA A 41 -4.06 -3.19 14.51
C ALA A 41 -5.26 -3.95 13.90
N ALA A 42 -5.17 -4.36 12.63
CA ALA A 42 -6.15 -5.23 11.99
C ALA A 42 -6.08 -6.70 12.46
N GLY A 43 -5.01 -7.10 13.15
CA GLY A 43 -4.80 -8.43 13.72
C GLY A 43 -3.81 -9.30 12.95
N TRP A 44 -3.04 -8.72 12.02
CA TRP A 44 -1.95 -9.43 11.34
C TRP A 44 -0.87 -9.83 12.35
N LYS A 45 -0.29 -11.01 12.15
CA LYS A 45 0.74 -11.57 13.04
C LYS A 45 2.13 -11.23 12.52
N ASN A 46 3.03 -10.89 13.45
CA ASN A 46 4.43 -10.62 13.14
C ASN A 46 5.23 -11.94 13.20
N HIS A 47 5.92 -12.26 12.10
CA HIS A 47 6.79 -13.42 11.94
C HIS A 47 8.24 -13.00 11.64
N SER A 48 8.59 -11.74 11.94
CA SER A 48 9.94 -11.22 11.76
C SER A 48 10.93 -11.95 12.65
N ASP A 49 12.15 -12.05 12.16
CA ASP A 49 13.30 -12.54 12.91
C ASP A 49 13.80 -11.36 13.75
N PRO A 50 13.87 -11.46 15.08
CA PRO A 50 14.39 -10.39 15.93
C PRO A 50 15.83 -9.96 15.60
N ASP A 51 16.62 -10.86 15.02
CA ASP A 51 18.04 -10.66 14.73
C ASP A 51 18.30 -10.13 13.31
N TYR A 52 17.26 -9.99 12.48
CA TYR A 52 17.35 -9.46 11.12
C TYR A 52 16.43 -8.25 10.93
N PRO A 53 16.89 -7.16 10.28
CA PRO A 53 16.12 -5.91 10.17
C PRO A 53 15.01 -5.98 9.09
N HIS A 54 14.14 -6.99 9.14
CA HIS A 54 12.95 -7.12 8.30
C HIS A 54 11.66 -7.02 9.10
N VAL A 55 10.55 -6.80 8.40
CA VAL A 55 9.21 -6.95 8.95
C VAL A 55 8.39 -7.89 8.10
N ILE A 56 8.03 -9.06 8.62
CA ILE A 56 7.16 -10.04 7.96
C ILE A 56 5.83 -10.12 8.70
N LEU A 57 4.74 -9.75 8.03
CA LEU A 57 3.38 -9.79 8.57
C LEU A 57 2.52 -10.76 7.78
N THR A 58 1.78 -11.62 8.47
CA THR A 58 0.82 -12.56 7.86
C THR A 58 -0.60 -12.22 8.29
N SER A 59 -1.52 -12.26 7.33
CA SER A 59 -2.93 -11.97 7.57
C SER A 59 -3.59 -12.98 8.53
N PRO A 60 -4.67 -12.62 9.24
CA PRO A 60 -5.34 -13.52 10.17
C PRO A 60 -5.83 -14.84 9.55
N ASP A 61 -6.20 -14.81 8.27
CA ASP A 61 -6.64 -15.96 7.47
C ASP A 61 -5.49 -16.71 6.78
N ARG A 62 -4.24 -16.26 6.98
CA ARG A 62 -3.00 -16.79 6.39
C ARG A 62 -2.96 -16.78 4.86
N ARG A 63 -3.85 -16.04 4.22
CA ARG A 63 -3.90 -15.93 2.76
C ARG A 63 -2.94 -14.89 2.21
N HIS A 64 -2.50 -13.93 3.01
CA HIS A 64 -1.65 -12.85 2.54
C HIS A 64 -0.41 -12.71 3.43
N THR A 65 0.70 -12.29 2.82
CA THR A 65 1.93 -11.90 3.51
C THR A 65 2.40 -10.56 2.99
N VAL A 66 2.83 -9.70 3.91
CA VAL A 66 3.48 -8.42 3.62
C VAL A 66 4.86 -8.48 4.24
N ALA A 67 5.90 -8.36 3.42
CA ALA A 67 7.28 -8.29 3.84
C ALA A 67 7.84 -6.89 3.54
N LEU A 68 8.59 -6.37 4.50
CA LEU A 68 9.47 -5.22 4.38
C LEU A 68 10.89 -5.69 4.65
N GLU A 69 11.70 -5.69 3.61
CA GLU A 69 13.09 -6.15 3.64
C GLU A 69 13.95 -5.01 3.05
N PRO A 70 14.41 -4.06 3.87
CA PRO A 70 15.25 -2.98 3.40
C PRO A 70 16.56 -3.52 2.82
N GLU A 71 16.87 -3.09 1.60
CA GLU A 71 18.11 -3.40 0.92
C GLU A 71 19.01 -2.16 0.87
N THR A 72 20.29 -2.33 0.53
CA THR A 72 21.26 -1.22 0.48
C THR A 72 20.88 -0.13 -0.53
N SER A 73 20.15 -0.51 -1.59
CA SER A 73 19.62 0.40 -2.60
C SER A 73 18.13 0.65 -2.36
N SER A 74 17.74 1.91 -2.19
CA SER A 74 16.31 2.29 -2.07
C SER A 74 15.54 2.16 -3.40
N TYR A 75 16.25 1.87 -4.49
CA TYR A 75 15.68 1.63 -5.83
C TYR A 75 15.26 0.17 -6.03
N THR A 76 15.68 -0.76 -5.16
CA THR A 76 15.29 -2.17 -5.20
C THR A 76 14.01 -2.42 -4.38
N ALA A 77 13.45 -3.61 -4.54
CA ALA A 77 12.17 -3.99 -3.93
C ALA A 77 12.30 -4.19 -2.42
N TRP A 78 11.95 -3.17 -1.64
CA TRP A 78 11.89 -3.28 -0.18
C TRP A 78 10.58 -3.90 0.30
N TRP A 79 9.49 -3.65 -0.42
CA TRP A 79 8.17 -4.14 -0.06
C TRP A 79 7.77 -5.28 -0.97
N ARG A 80 7.31 -6.39 -0.39
CA ARG A 80 6.74 -7.52 -1.12
C ARG A 80 5.39 -7.88 -0.51
N ILE A 81 4.38 -8.02 -1.35
CA ILE A 81 3.04 -8.47 -0.92
C ILE A 81 2.66 -9.67 -1.76
N GLN A 82 2.22 -10.72 -1.09
CA GLN A 82 1.90 -12.00 -1.71
C GLN A 82 0.55 -12.50 -1.22
N ALA A 83 -0.23 -13.07 -2.13
CA ALA A 83 -1.34 -13.93 -1.79
C ALA A 83 -0.98 -15.40 -2.04
N HIS A 84 -1.33 -16.25 -1.09
CA HIS A 84 -1.07 -17.69 -1.10
C HIS A 84 -2.30 -18.42 -1.61
N GLY A 85 -2.16 -19.09 -2.75
CA GLY A 85 -3.22 -19.89 -3.36
C GLY A 85 -2.71 -20.61 -4.60
N TYR A 86 -3.18 -21.83 -4.85
CA TYR A 86 -2.70 -22.63 -5.97
C TYR A 86 -3.09 -22.03 -7.34
N GLN A 87 -4.30 -21.47 -7.43
CA GLN A 87 -4.82 -20.84 -8.66
C GLN A 87 -4.95 -19.32 -8.55
N ASP A 88 -5.12 -18.81 -7.32
CA ASP A 88 -5.35 -17.38 -7.06
C ASP A 88 -4.12 -16.67 -6.44
N GLY A 89 -2.96 -17.33 -6.48
CA GLY A 89 -1.71 -16.75 -6.00
C GLY A 89 -1.23 -15.61 -6.90
N TRP A 90 -0.81 -14.52 -6.27
CA TRP A 90 -0.23 -13.35 -6.93
C TRP A 90 0.88 -12.75 -6.06
N TYR A 91 1.79 -12.01 -6.69
CA TYR A 91 2.83 -11.29 -5.97
C TYR A 91 3.06 -9.88 -6.55
N THR A 92 3.41 -8.94 -5.69
CA THR A 92 3.73 -7.57 -6.08
C THR A 92 4.90 -7.05 -5.28
N GLN A 93 5.66 -6.14 -5.89
CA GLN A 93 6.89 -5.60 -5.33
C GLN A 93 6.92 -4.09 -5.48
N PHE A 94 7.44 -3.40 -4.47
CA PHE A 94 7.58 -1.95 -4.49
C PHE A 94 8.96 -1.51 -3.99
N GLY A 95 9.51 -0.50 -4.65
CA GLY A 95 10.79 0.10 -4.30
C GLY A 95 10.80 0.77 -2.93
N GLY A 96 11.96 0.89 -2.28
CA GLY A 96 12.11 1.54 -0.98
C GLY A 96 11.68 3.02 -0.94
N ASN A 97 11.79 3.71 -2.07
CA ASN A 97 11.39 5.11 -2.19
C ASN A 97 9.88 5.34 -2.44
N ILE A 98 9.06 4.29 -2.55
CA ILE A 98 7.62 4.48 -2.70
C ILE A 98 7.04 5.06 -1.40
N PRO A 99 6.28 6.17 -1.45
CA PRO A 99 5.62 6.69 -0.26
C PRO A 99 4.69 5.66 0.37
N VAL A 100 4.90 5.37 1.66
CA VAL A 100 4.06 4.42 2.42
C VAL A 100 2.58 4.80 2.41
N GLU A 101 2.22 6.06 2.23
CA GLU A 101 0.84 6.52 2.13
C GLU A 101 0.18 6.14 0.79
N ILE A 102 0.96 5.97 -0.27
CA ILE A 102 0.48 5.44 -1.56
C ILE A 102 0.31 3.93 -1.44
N LEU A 103 1.32 3.23 -0.93
CA LEU A 103 1.26 1.79 -0.71
C LEU A 103 0.16 1.41 0.30
N ALA A 104 -0.13 2.29 1.27
CA ALA A 104 -1.22 2.12 2.22
C ALA A 104 -2.59 2.04 1.56
N GLY A 105 -2.81 2.67 0.41
CA GLY A 105 -4.07 2.54 -0.33
C GLY A 105 -4.37 1.09 -0.70
N LEU A 106 -3.34 0.36 -1.14
CA LEU A 106 -3.42 -1.07 -1.44
C LEU A 106 -3.55 -1.90 -0.16
N THR A 107 -2.71 -1.66 0.85
CA THR A 107 -2.76 -2.47 2.08
C THR A 107 -4.05 -2.25 2.88
N ASP A 108 -4.62 -1.05 2.84
CA ASP A 108 -5.92 -0.76 3.46
C ASP A 108 -7.07 -1.45 2.71
N ALA A 109 -6.94 -1.67 1.40
CA ALA A 109 -7.90 -2.44 0.61
C ALA A 109 -7.86 -3.94 0.97
N LEU A 110 -6.68 -4.50 1.30
CA LEU A 110 -6.57 -5.88 1.82
C LEU A 110 -7.34 -6.12 3.13
N LEU A 111 -7.62 -5.05 3.89
CA LEU A 111 -8.36 -5.14 5.15
C LEU A 111 -9.89 -5.07 4.96
N LYS A 112 -10.34 -4.76 3.74
CA LYS A 112 -11.76 -4.60 3.38
C LYS A 112 -12.28 -5.87 2.70
N PRO A 113 -13.58 -6.14 2.80
CA PRO A 113 -14.18 -7.20 2.00
C PRO A 113 -14.01 -6.89 0.50
N VAL A 114 -13.91 -7.95 -0.31
CA VAL A 114 -13.90 -7.83 -1.76
C VAL A 114 -15.21 -7.18 -2.21
N PRO A 115 -15.19 -6.10 -3.00
CA PRO A 115 -16.41 -5.47 -3.50
C PRO A 115 -17.15 -6.41 -4.46
N GLU A 116 -18.49 -6.32 -4.48
CA GLU A 116 -19.34 -7.13 -5.38
C GLU A 116 -19.13 -6.76 -6.85
N THR A 117 -18.78 -5.50 -7.12
CA THR A 117 -18.48 -4.98 -8.46
C THR A 117 -17.03 -4.54 -8.54
N ALA A 118 -16.36 -4.91 -9.63
CA ALA A 118 -14.98 -4.48 -9.89
C ALA A 118 -14.95 -2.95 -10.05
N PRO A 119 -14.14 -2.23 -9.24
CA PRO A 119 -14.01 -0.79 -9.39
C PRO A 119 -13.17 -0.43 -10.62
N GLU A 120 -13.48 0.74 -11.19
CA GLU A 120 -12.71 1.33 -12.29
C GLU A 120 -11.28 1.67 -11.87
N ILE A 121 -10.30 1.24 -12.67
CA ILE A 121 -8.86 1.39 -12.37
C ILE A 121 -8.31 2.73 -12.85
N TRP A 122 -8.67 3.14 -14.07
CA TRP A 122 -8.10 4.33 -14.73
C TRP A 122 -8.85 5.62 -14.41
N VAL A 123 -10.17 5.53 -14.14
CA VAL A 123 -11.04 6.69 -13.86
C VAL A 123 -10.47 7.64 -12.79
N PRO A 124 -9.98 7.15 -11.63
CA PRO A 124 -9.40 8.05 -10.62
C PRO A 124 -8.19 8.86 -11.12
N LEU A 125 -7.39 8.30 -12.04
CA LEU A 125 -6.22 8.97 -12.60
C LEU A 125 -6.65 10.05 -13.59
N THR A 126 -7.59 9.72 -14.49
CA THR A 126 -8.12 10.69 -15.46
C THR A 126 -8.86 11.83 -14.79
N GLU A 127 -9.61 11.56 -13.72
CA GLU A 127 -10.26 12.60 -12.90
C GLU A 127 -9.25 13.51 -12.20
N ALA A 128 -8.06 12.99 -11.86
CA ALA A 128 -6.94 13.76 -11.33
C ALA A 128 -6.12 14.48 -12.43
N GLY A 129 -6.61 14.51 -13.67
CA GLY A 129 -5.98 15.22 -14.79
C GLY A 129 -4.84 14.47 -15.47
N TRP A 130 -4.67 13.17 -15.20
CA TRP A 130 -3.66 12.36 -15.91
C TRP A 130 -4.08 12.14 -17.35
N SER A 131 -3.12 12.10 -18.25
CA SER A 131 -3.37 11.60 -19.61
C SER A 131 -3.63 10.09 -19.54
N TYR A 132 -4.44 9.59 -20.47
CA TYR A 132 -4.69 8.16 -20.64
C TYR A 132 -4.67 7.83 -22.13
N GLU A 133 -3.91 6.80 -22.47
CA GLU A 133 -3.73 6.32 -23.82
C GLU A 133 -3.84 4.79 -23.84
N ARG A 134 -4.44 4.27 -24.91
CA ARG A 134 -4.46 2.85 -25.23
C ARG A 134 -3.97 2.67 -26.66
N ASP A 135 -2.96 1.82 -26.85
CA ASP A 135 -2.39 1.55 -28.17
C ASP A 135 -3.13 0.40 -28.89
N GLU A 136 -2.76 0.18 -30.16
CA GLU A 136 -3.35 -0.87 -31.01
C GLU A 136 -3.08 -2.29 -30.51
N HIS A 137 -2.04 -2.47 -29.68
CA HIS A 137 -1.68 -3.74 -29.07
C HIS A 137 -2.42 -3.98 -27.74
N GLY A 138 -3.28 -3.05 -27.32
CA GLY A 138 -4.02 -3.14 -26.06
C GLY A 138 -3.19 -2.79 -24.82
N ASN A 139 -1.99 -2.20 -24.99
CA ASN A 139 -1.28 -1.61 -23.87
C ASN A 139 -1.98 -0.33 -23.46
N GLU A 140 -2.09 -0.13 -22.15
CA GLU A 140 -2.75 1.02 -21.56
C GLU A 140 -1.72 1.78 -20.71
N THR A 141 -1.66 3.09 -20.88
CA THR A 141 -0.76 3.96 -20.13
C THR A 141 -1.52 5.17 -19.62
N ALA A 142 -1.31 5.51 -18.35
CA ALA A 142 -1.68 6.79 -17.80
C ALA A 142 -0.44 7.53 -17.31
N ALA A 143 -0.31 8.82 -17.62
CA ALA A 143 0.83 9.64 -17.20
C ALA A 143 0.37 10.87 -16.42
N HIS A 144 1.07 11.16 -15.32
CA HIS A 144 0.86 12.35 -14.52
C HIS A 144 1.26 13.60 -15.34
N PRO A 145 0.62 14.78 -15.16
CA PRO A 145 0.88 15.98 -15.96
C PRO A 145 2.33 16.45 -16.04
N ASP A 146 3.15 16.16 -15.04
CA ASP A 146 4.60 16.49 -15.04
C ASP A 146 5.49 15.46 -15.75
N ASN A 147 4.91 14.39 -16.29
CA ASN A 147 5.59 13.29 -16.98
C ASN A 147 6.63 12.52 -16.15
N ILE A 148 6.67 12.73 -14.83
CA ILE A 148 7.60 12.01 -13.94
C ILE A 148 6.99 10.66 -13.55
N LEU A 149 5.69 10.63 -13.25
CA LEU A 149 4.97 9.46 -12.80
C LEU A 149 4.10 8.88 -13.91
N SER A 150 4.14 7.56 -14.09
CA SER A 150 3.26 6.85 -15.02
C SER A 150 2.82 5.49 -14.48
N VAL A 151 1.63 5.05 -14.90
CA VAL A 151 1.10 3.70 -14.68
C VAL A 151 0.90 3.06 -16.04
N ARG A 152 1.39 1.85 -16.24
CA ARG A 152 1.27 1.09 -17.49
C ARG A 152 0.75 -0.30 -17.22
N ARG A 153 -0.19 -0.74 -18.04
CA ARG A 153 -0.58 -2.13 -18.19
C ARG A 153 -0.11 -2.60 -19.55
N ARG A 154 0.79 -3.58 -19.57
CA ARG A 154 1.27 -4.16 -20.83
C ARG A 154 0.51 -5.43 -21.14
N ALA A 155 -0.24 -5.40 -22.25
CA ALA A 155 -0.78 -6.60 -22.86
C ALA A 155 0.26 -7.06 -23.88
N VAL A 156 1.06 -8.07 -23.52
CA VAL A 156 2.02 -8.63 -24.46
C VAL A 156 1.32 -9.66 -25.35
N GLU A 157 1.94 -10.03 -26.46
CA GLU A 157 1.46 -11.00 -27.45
C GLU A 157 0.86 -12.27 -26.81
N PRO A 158 -0.03 -13.00 -27.54
CA PRO A 158 -0.68 -14.19 -27.02
C PRO A 158 0.34 -15.22 -26.47
N GLY A 159 0.42 -15.35 -25.14
CA GLY A 159 1.33 -16.28 -24.46
C GLY A 159 2.25 -15.66 -23.42
N GLU A 160 2.41 -14.34 -23.39
CA GLU A 160 3.15 -13.63 -22.35
C GLU A 160 2.21 -13.09 -21.24
N GLN A 161 2.72 -13.02 -20.00
CA GLN A 161 1.94 -12.55 -18.85
C GLN A 161 1.69 -11.03 -18.95
N VAL A 162 0.45 -10.60 -18.80
CA VAL A 162 0.14 -9.18 -18.62
C VAL A 162 0.74 -8.76 -17.29
N PHE A 163 1.25 -7.53 -17.20
CA PHE A 163 1.67 -7.00 -15.91
C PHE A 163 1.45 -5.50 -15.85
N TRP A 164 1.31 -5.03 -14.61
CA TRP A 164 1.17 -3.62 -14.30
C TRP A 164 2.47 -3.09 -13.74
N THR A 165 2.82 -1.88 -14.15
CA THR A 165 3.94 -1.13 -13.59
C THR A 165 3.50 0.27 -13.25
N ALA A 166 3.95 0.78 -12.10
CA ALA A 166 3.92 2.21 -11.81
C ALA A 166 5.34 2.68 -11.52
N GLU A 167 5.76 3.76 -12.16
CA GLU A 167 7.15 4.22 -12.12
C GLU A 167 7.20 5.73 -11.99
N ALA A 168 8.00 6.21 -11.04
CA ALA A 168 8.46 7.59 -11.02
C ALA A 168 9.89 7.63 -11.60
N THR A 169 10.07 8.38 -12.69
CA THR A 169 11.34 8.47 -13.42
C THR A 169 11.68 9.91 -13.79
N LEU A 170 12.95 10.28 -13.62
CA LEU A 170 13.48 11.58 -14.01
C LEU A 170 14.28 11.49 -15.31
N PRO A 171 14.21 12.49 -16.19
CA PRO A 171 15.11 12.60 -17.32
C PRO A 171 16.52 12.95 -16.84
N THR A 172 17.54 12.22 -17.33
CA THR A 172 18.95 12.42 -16.94
C THR A 172 19.74 13.30 -17.91
N GLY A 173 19.06 14.01 -18.82
CA GLY A 173 19.67 14.90 -19.83
C GLY A 173 20.39 14.18 -20.99
N LEU A 174 20.89 12.95 -20.79
CA LEU A 174 21.58 12.13 -21.80
C LEU A 174 20.64 11.14 -22.53
N GLY A 175 19.35 11.43 -22.58
CA GLY A 175 18.32 10.50 -23.07
C GLY A 175 18.01 9.32 -22.14
N GLY A 176 18.75 9.17 -21.04
CA GLY A 176 18.48 8.19 -20.00
C GLY A 176 17.38 8.64 -19.03
N ARG A 177 16.80 7.67 -18.30
CA ARG A 177 15.87 7.93 -17.20
C ARG A 177 16.41 7.38 -15.89
N GLU A 178 16.47 8.21 -14.86
CA GLU A 178 16.76 7.80 -13.49
C GLU A 178 15.45 7.36 -12.85
N ARG A 179 15.42 6.14 -12.29
CA ARG A 179 14.21 5.63 -11.65
C ARG A 179 14.23 5.99 -10.18
N ILE A 180 13.25 6.74 -9.71
CA ILE A 180 13.12 7.11 -8.29
C ILE A 180 12.58 5.91 -7.50
N TRP A 181 11.49 5.33 -7.98
CA TRP A 181 10.89 4.10 -7.46
C TRP A 181 10.10 3.37 -8.54
N ARG A 182 9.82 2.09 -8.29
CA ARG A 182 9.01 1.22 -9.14
C ARG A 182 8.04 0.42 -8.30
N ALA A 183 6.85 0.20 -8.84
CA ALA A 183 5.89 -0.79 -8.41
C ALA A 183 5.66 -1.78 -9.55
N TYR A 184 5.69 -3.06 -9.23
CA TYR A 184 5.28 -4.13 -10.12
C TYR A 184 4.05 -4.80 -9.52
N LEU A 185 2.94 -4.88 -10.26
CA LEU A 185 1.73 -5.58 -9.83
C LEU A 185 1.40 -6.71 -10.81
N ASP A 186 1.15 -7.89 -10.25
CA ASP A 186 0.75 -9.09 -11.00
C ASP A 186 -0.57 -8.86 -11.76
N GLU A 187 -0.73 -9.48 -12.93
CA GLU A 187 -2.02 -9.54 -13.62
C GLU A 187 -3.10 -10.24 -12.81
N ARG A 188 -2.73 -11.25 -12.02
CA ARG A 188 -3.67 -12.02 -11.20
C ARG A 188 -4.14 -11.26 -9.95
N MET A 189 -3.60 -10.06 -9.70
CA MET A 189 -4.06 -9.26 -8.59
C MET A 189 -5.55 -8.90 -8.74
N PRO A 190 -6.37 -9.06 -7.69
CA PRO A 190 -7.76 -8.64 -7.72
C PRO A 190 -7.89 -7.16 -8.15
N PRO A 191 -8.78 -6.83 -9.11
CA PRO A 191 -8.89 -5.48 -9.68
C PRO A 191 -9.10 -4.38 -8.64
N HIS A 192 -9.81 -4.69 -7.54
CA HIS A 192 -10.04 -3.73 -6.46
C HIS A 192 -8.78 -3.30 -5.71
N LEU A 193 -7.74 -4.14 -5.67
CA LEU A 193 -6.44 -3.78 -5.08
C LEU A 193 -5.66 -2.84 -6.00
N ILE A 194 -5.68 -3.10 -7.31
CA ILE A 194 -5.07 -2.24 -8.32
C ILE A 194 -5.79 -0.88 -8.33
N ALA A 195 -7.12 -0.86 -8.33
CA ALA A 195 -7.91 0.37 -8.26
C ALA A 195 -7.68 1.17 -6.97
N ALA A 196 -7.49 0.48 -5.83
CA ALA A 196 -7.15 1.16 -4.58
C ALA A 196 -5.75 1.81 -4.64
N PHE A 197 -4.80 1.14 -5.29
CA PHE A 197 -3.46 1.68 -5.53
C PHE A 197 -3.48 2.86 -6.52
N THR A 198 -4.20 2.78 -7.65
CA THR A 198 -4.30 3.89 -8.62
C THR A 198 -5.06 5.07 -8.05
N ARG A 199 -6.15 4.84 -7.32
CA ARG A 199 -6.81 5.90 -6.53
C ARG A 199 -5.86 6.52 -5.53
N ALA A 200 -5.02 5.71 -4.87
CA ALA A 200 -4.00 6.25 -3.99
C ALA A 200 -3.08 7.15 -4.81
N LEU A 201 -2.49 6.73 -5.93
CA LEU A 201 -1.61 7.56 -6.78
C LEU A 201 -2.25 8.90 -7.20
N ALA A 202 -3.54 8.90 -7.52
CA ALA A 202 -4.29 10.09 -7.94
C ALA A 202 -4.44 11.18 -6.85
N LEU A 203 -4.23 10.86 -5.57
CA LEU A 203 -4.41 11.83 -4.47
C LEU A 203 -3.23 12.80 -4.37
N ASP A 204 -3.52 14.10 -4.45
CA ASP A 204 -2.51 15.17 -4.32
C ASP A 204 -2.32 15.70 -2.89
N LYS A 205 -2.79 14.94 -1.89
CA LYS A 205 -2.64 15.36 -0.49
C LYS A 205 -1.16 15.38 -0.08
N PRO A 206 -0.67 16.45 0.56
CA PRO A 206 0.69 16.48 1.11
C PRO A 206 0.95 15.33 2.07
N VAL A 207 2.21 14.92 2.18
CA VAL A 207 2.65 13.95 3.19
C VAL A 207 3.69 14.53 4.11
N GLN A 208 3.71 13.98 5.31
CA GLN A 208 4.52 14.50 6.40
C GLN A 208 5.89 13.87 6.32
N ARG A 209 6.92 14.70 6.17
CA ARG A 209 8.32 14.29 6.09
C ARG A 209 9.16 15.21 6.95
N ARG A 210 10.30 14.70 7.43
CA ARG A 210 11.34 15.59 7.96
C ARG A 210 12.08 16.23 6.78
N HIS A 211 12.80 17.30 7.07
CA HIS A 211 13.51 18.09 6.05
C HIS A 211 14.43 17.26 5.14
N TYR A 212 15.00 16.15 5.63
CA TYR A 212 15.97 15.34 4.89
C TYR A 212 15.44 13.95 4.50
N ASP A 213 14.14 13.70 4.65
CA ASP A 213 13.54 12.39 4.35
C ASP A 213 13.18 12.25 2.86
N ALA A 214 13.06 13.36 2.11
CA ALA A 214 12.78 13.35 0.69
C ALA A 214 14.09 13.10 -0.12
N PRO A 215 14.20 12.01 -0.89
CA PRO A 215 15.43 11.66 -1.61
C PRO A 215 15.85 12.72 -2.64
N HIS A 216 14.87 13.39 -3.26
CA HIS A 216 15.07 14.42 -4.27
C HIS A 216 14.46 15.74 -3.78
N SER A 217 15.07 16.37 -2.78
CA SER A 217 14.54 17.57 -2.12
C SER A 217 14.28 18.75 -3.07
N HIS A 218 14.98 18.80 -4.21
CA HIS A 218 14.80 19.84 -5.24
C HIS A 218 13.55 19.64 -6.12
N LEU A 219 12.89 18.48 -6.01
CA LEU A 219 11.66 18.16 -6.76
C LEU A 219 10.41 18.22 -5.89
N VAL A 220 10.58 18.58 -4.61
CA VAL A 220 9.46 18.70 -3.68
C VAL A 220 9.42 20.09 -3.07
N THR A 221 8.22 20.57 -2.84
CA THR A 221 7.94 21.71 -1.97
C THR A 221 7.72 21.19 -0.57
N GLN A 222 8.38 21.82 0.41
CA GLN A 222 8.22 21.52 1.83
C GLN A 222 7.75 22.76 2.57
N GLU A 223 6.55 22.71 3.11
CA GLU A 223 5.97 23.76 3.95
C GLU A 223 5.90 23.29 5.41
N HIS A 224 5.78 24.23 6.36
CA HIS A 224 5.69 23.87 7.77
C HIS A 224 4.44 23.02 8.04
N GLY A 225 4.68 21.80 8.52
CA GLY A 225 3.64 20.85 8.85
C GLY A 225 3.08 20.98 10.26
N PRO A 226 2.06 20.17 10.58
CA PRO A 226 1.53 20.04 11.93
C PRO A 226 2.60 19.60 12.94
N ARG A 227 2.34 19.91 14.21
CA ARG A 227 3.21 19.48 15.31
C ARG A 227 3.20 17.95 15.46
N GLY A 228 4.30 17.39 15.95
CA GLY A 228 4.45 15.93 16.15
C GLY A 228 3.34 15.30 17.00
N GLU A 229 2.81 16.00 18.00
CA GLU A 229 1.67 15.54 18.82
C GLU A 229 0.40 15.36 17.98
N GLN A 230 0.14 16.25 17.03
CA GLN A 230 -1.03 16.14 16.14
C GLN A 230 -0.87 14.95 15.19
N LEU A 231 0.35 14.71 14.71
CA LEU A 231 0.66 13.53 13.89
C LEU A 231 0.48 12.22 14.67
N ALA A 232 0.94 12.19 15.92
CA ALA A 232 0.75 11.04 16.81
C ALA A 232 -0.74 10.78 17.05
N ALA A 233 -1.52 11.82 17.38
CA ALA A 233 -2.96 11.70 17.57
C ALA A 233 -3.68 11.23 16.30
N ALA A 234 -3.34 11.77 15.12
CA ALA A 234 -3.90 11.34 13.84
C ALA A 234 -3.60 9.86 13.55
N HIS A 235 -2.38 9.41 13.88
CA HIS A 235 -1.99 8.01 13.74
C HIS A 235 -2.77 7.10 14.70
N GLU A 236 -2.95 7.48 15.96
CA GLU A 236 -3.79 6.74 16.91
C GLU A 236 -5.24 6.60 16.43
N VAL A 237 -5.82 7.68 15.89
CA VAL A 237 -7.15 7.67 15.29
C VAL A 237 -7.22 6.69 14.12
N ARG A 238 -6.21 6.68 13.24
CA ARG A 238 -6.10 5.70 12.14
C ARG A 238 -6.06 4.27 12.68
N LEU A 239 -5.20 3.97 13.66
CA LEU A 239 -5.10 2.63 14.25
C LEU A 239 -6.40 2.18 14.91
N LYS A 240 -7.11 3.07 15.61
CA LYS A 240 -8.43 2.78 16.21
C LYS A 240 -9.47 2.47 15.14
N THR A 241 -9.46 3.22 14.04
CA THR A 241 -10.37 3.04 12.91
C THR A 241 -10.15 1.67 12.25
N VAL A 242 -8.89 1.35 11.94
CA VAL A 242 -8.50 0.06 11.35
C VAL A 242 -8.88 -1.11 12.27
N ARG A 243 -8.60 -1.00 13.57
CA ARG A 243 -8.97 -2.04 14.55
C ARG A 243 -10.48 -2.27 14.61
N THR A 244 -11.26 -1.20 14.56
CA THR A 244 -12.73 -1.28 14.59
C THR A 244 -13.28 -1.92 13.32
N ALA A 245 -12.78 -1.52 12.15
CA ALA A 245 -13.15 -2.10 10.86
C ALA A 245 -12.81 -3.60 10.81
N ALA A 246 -11.60 -4.00 11.20
CA ALA A 246 -11.18 -5.40 11.20
C ALA A 246 -12.03 -6.28 12.14
N ARG A 247 -12.44 -5.75 13.30
CA ARG A 247 -13.38 -6.44 14.21
C ARG A 247 -14.77 -6.60 13.58
N LYS A 248 -15.25 -5.60 12.83
CA LYS A 248 -16.51 -5.69 12.10
C LYS A 248 -16.44 -6.77 11.02
N THR A 249 -15.43 -6.75 10.17
CA THR A 249 -15.23 -7.76 9.10
C THR A 249 -15.18 -9.18 9.66
N ARG A 250 -14.42 -9.41 10.74
CA ARG A 250 -14.35 -10.74 11.40
C ARG A 250 -15.70 -11.21 11.94
N ARG A 251 -16.49 -10.32 12.56
CA ARG A 251 -17.83 -10.68 13.06
C ARG A 251 -18.79 -11.05 11.92
N THR A 252 -18.75 -10.31 10.81
CA THR A 252 -19.57 -10.62 9.63
C THR A 252 -19.19 -11.98 9.03
N ALA A 253 -17.88 -12.26 8.86
CA ALA A 253 -17.41 -13.54 8.33
C ALA A 253 -17.86 -14.74 9.19
N LEU A 254 -17.79 -14.61 10.52
CA LEU A 254 -18.28 -15.63 11.46
C LEU A 254 -19.80 -15.85 11.38
N SER A 255 -20.57 -14.79 11.13
CA SER A 255 -22.02 -14.88 10.98
C SER A 255 -22.42 -15.60 9.69
N THR A 256 -21.69 -15.39 8.60
CA THR A 256 -21.94 -16.05 7.29
C THR A 256 -21.59 -17.54 7.32
N GLN A 257 -20.71 -17.97 8.23
CA GLN A 257 -20.35 -19.39 8.41
C GLN A 257 -21.32 -20.19 9.28
N LYS A 258 -22.34 -19.56 9.89
CA LYS A 258 -23.34 -20.30 10.68
C LYS A 258 -24.28 -21.06 9.72
N PRO A 259 -24.36 -22.41 9.78
CA PRO A 259 -25.30 -23.17 8.96
C PRO A 259 -26.74 -22.73 9.26
N PRO A 260 -27.65 -22.71 8.26
CA PRO A 260 -29.07 -22.57 8.55
C PRO A 260 -29.46 -23.69 9.52
N ALA A 261 -30.17 -23.34 10.59
CA ALA A 261 -30.68 -24.31 11.54
C ALA A 261 -31.46 -25.36 10.77
N SER A 262 -31.09 -26.64 10.94
CA SER A 262 -31.85 -27.76 10.40
C SER A 262 -33.30 -27.59 10.84
N SER A 263 -34.21 -27.37 9.88
CA SER A 263 -35.64 -27.40 10.15
C SER A 263 -35.95 -28.79 10.70
N ALA A 264 -36.24 -28.87 12.00
CA ALA A 264 -36.65 -30.11 12.63
C ALA A 264 -37.96 -30.55 11.97
N ALA A 265 -37.90 -31.63 11.19
CA ALA A 265 -39.09 -32.24 10.63
C ALA A 265 -40.04 -32.64 11.77
N PRO A 266 -41.34 -32.34 11.68
CA PRO A 266 -42.29 -32.71 12.72
C PRO A 266 -42.37 -34.24 12.83
N ALA A 267 -42.18 -34.74 14.05
CA ALA A 267 -42.31 -36.15 14.38
C ALA A 267 -43.72 -36.63 14.05
N VAL A 268 -43.82 -37.63 13.16
CA VAL A 268 -45.08 -38.32 12.86
C VAL A 268 -45.43 -39.22 14.05
N PRO A 269 -46.62 -39.11 14.66
CA PRO A 269 -47.00 -40.01 15.74
C PRO A 269 -47.27 -41.41 15.19
N SER A 270 -46.58 -42.40 15.75
CA SER A 270 -46.83 -43.81 15.51
C SER A 270 -48.21 -44.21 16.02
N ARG A 271 -49.12 -44.61 15.11
CA ARG A 271 -50.34 -45.32 15.49
C ARG A 271 -50.00 -46.78 15.79
N SER A 272 -50.13 -47.16 17.04
CA SER A 272 -50.19 -48.55 17.49
C SER A 272 -51.60 -49.13 17.26
N ARG A 273 -51.57 -50.39 16.78
CA ARG A 273 -52.61 -51.44 16.64
C ARG A 273 -54.03 -51.17 17.11
#